data_AF-A0A7H0H174-F1
#
_entry.id   AF-A0A7H0H174-F1
#
_cell.length_a   1.000
_cell.length_b   1.000
_cell.length_c   1.000
_cell.angle_alpha   90.00
_cell.angle_beta   90.00
_cell.angle_gamma   90.00
#
_symmetry.space_group_name_H-M   'P 1'
#
loop_
_entity.id
_entity.type
_entity.pdbx_description
1 polymer ?
#
loop_
_entity_poly.entity_id
_entity_poly.type
_entity_poly.pdbx_seq_one_letter_code
_entity_poly.pdbx_strand_id
1 'polypeptide(L)'
;MACSYFTPIPEELPAAERAARLKRQQHAEWGIAVARLGGTEPGTAILQELQRYIDGQVSLQQLAGQDELPRPSARVLEATLQREEFTR
;
A
#
# COMPACT_ATOMS: atom_id res chain seq x y z
N MET A 1 -18.29 9.91 0.65
CA MET A 1 -17.88 8.61 1.23
C MET A 1 -16.59 8.21 0.54
N ALA A 2 -15.47 8.17 1.24
CA ALA A 2 -14.22 7.66 0.66
C ALA A 2 -14.39 6.15 0.50
N CYS A 3 -14.63 5.67 -0.72
CA CYS A 3 -14.53 4.24 -1.00
C CYS A 3 -13.07 3.87 -0.78
N SER A 4 -12.79 3.05 0.25
CA SER A 4 -11.45 2.50 0.42
C SER A 4 -11.14 1.60 -0.78
N TYR A 5 -9.91 1.68 -1.28
CA TYR A 5 -9.45 0.86 -2.40
C TYR A 5 -9.24 -0.60 -2.03
N PHE A 6 -9.26 -0.90 -0.73
CA PHE A 6 -8.81 -2.16 -0.17
C PHE A 6 -9.96 -2.94 0.44
N THR A 7 -9.80 -4.26 0.46
CA THR A 7 -10.77 -5.13 1.13
C THR A 7 -10.73 -4.90 2.64
N PRO A 8 -11.89 -4.89 3.33
CA PRO A 8 -11.95 -4.75 4.78
C PRO A 8 -11.09 -5.80 5.49
N ILE A 9 -10.37 -5.38 6.52
CA ILE A 9 -9.55 -6.28 7.35
C ILE A 9 -10.50 -7.14 8.21
N PRO A 10 -10.39 -8.48 8.17
CA PRO A 10 -11.25 -9.36 8.96
C PRO A 10 -11.11 -9.13 10.47
N GLU A 11 -12.24 -9.06 11.17
CA GLU A 11 -12.26 -8.80 12.62
C GLU A 11 -11.79 -10.01 13.44
N GLU A 12 -11.88 -11.21 12.87
CA GLU A 12 -11.47 -12.49 13.45
C GLU A 12 -9.95 -12.68 13.53
N LEU A 13 -9.15 -11.80 12.91
CA LEU A 13 -7.70 -11.88 12.99
C LEU A 13 -7.18 -11.61 14.41
N PRO A 14 -6.07 -12.25 14.81
CA PRO A 14 -5.38 -11.91 16.06
C PRO A 14 -5.10 -10.40 16.14
N ALA A 15 -5.25 -9.81 17.32
CA ALA A 15 -5.13 -8.36 17.50
C ALA A 15 -3.81 -7.77 16.98
N ALA A 16 -2.71 -8.51 17.14
CA ALA A 16 -1.39 -8.11 16.63
C ALA A 16 -1.35 -8.10 15.08
N GLU A 17 -1.91 -9.12 14.44
CA GLU A 17 -1.99 -9.22 12.98
C GLU A 17 -2.92 -8.14 12.42
N ARG A 18 -4.06 -7.91 13.06
CA ARG A 18 -4.99 -6.83 12.70
C ARG A 18 -4.33 -5.46 12.78
N ALA A 19 -3.58 -5.18 13.85
CA ALA A 19 -2.83 -3.93 14.01
C ALA A 19 -1.75 -3.78 12.93
N ALA A 20 -1.05 -4.87 12.57
CA ALA A 20 -0.08 -4.85 11.49
C ALA A 20 -0.73 -4.54 10.13
N ARG A 21 -1.84 -5.20 9.79
CA ARG A 21 -2.57 -4.93 8.54
C ARG A 21 -3.12 -3.51 8.47
N LEU A 22 -3.66 -3.00 9.58
CA LEU A 22 -4.12 -1.60 9.68
C LEU A 22 -2.97 -0.61 9.43
N LYS A 23 -1.79 -0.86 10.00
CA LYS A 23 -0.60 -0.02 9.76
C LYS A 23 -0.20 -0.05 8.29
N ARG A 24 -0.14 -1.23 7.67
CA ARG A 24 0.17 -1.39 6.25
C ARG A 24 -0.85 -0.70 5.34
N GLN A 25 -2.15 -0.82 5.66
CA GLN A 25 -3.21 -0.15 4.91
C GLN A 25 -3.06 1.38 4.98
N GLN A 26 -2.78 1.94 6.16
CA GLN A 26 -2.54 3.38 6.29
C GLN A 26 -1.33 3.85 5.47
N HIS A 27 -0.27 3.05 5.38
CA HIS A 27 0.87 3.37 4.53
C HIS A 27 0.46 3.38 3.05
N ALA A 28 -0.27 2.37 2.59
CA ALA A 28 -0.73 2.26 1.20
C ALA A 28 -1.68 3.41 0.82
N GLU A 29 -2.63 3.75 1.69
CA GLU A 29 -3.55 4.89 1.50
C GLU A 29 -2.79 6.22 1.44
N TRP A 30 -1.77 6.40 2.28
CA TRP A 30 -0.89 7.58 2.22
C TRP A 30 -0.13 7.66 0.89
N GLY A 31 0.47 6.55 0.45
CA GLY A 31 1.19 6.50 -0.83
C GLY A 31 0.30 6.83 -2.03
N ILE A 32 -0.93 6.31 -2.04
CA ILE A 32 -1.94 6.66 -3.05
C ILE A 32 -2.28 8.16 -3.00
N ALA A 33 -2.49 8.71 -1.80
CA ALA A 33 -2.81 10.14 -1.65
C ALA A 33 -1.68 11.02 -2.18
N VAL A 34 -0.42 10.69 -1.87
CA VAL A 34 0.77 11.41 -2.35
C VAL A 34 0.90 11.32 -3.86
N ALA A 35 0.74 10.12 -4.45
CA ALA A 35 0.78 9.96 -5.91
C ALA A 35 -0.32 10.78 -6.61
N ARG A 36 -1.52 10.81 -6.04
CA ARG A 36 -2.64 11.62 -6.56
C ARG A 36 -2.36 13.12 -6.48
N LEU A 37 -1.75 13.60 -5.40
CA LEU A 37 -1.30 14.99 -5.30
C LEU A 37 -0.27 15.34 -6.39
N GLY A 38 0.54 14.36 -6.81
CA GLY A 38 1.45 14.45 -7.95
C GLY A 38 0.81 14.23 -9.32
N GLY A 39 -0.52 14.18 -9.43
CA GLY A 39 -1.26 13.98 -10.69
C GLY A 39 -1.27 12.55 -11.21
N THR A 40 -0.91 11.58 -10.35
CA THR A 40 -0.84 10.15 -10.71
C THR A 40 -2.01 9.40 -10.09
N GLU A 41 -2.91 8.88 -10.93
CA GLU A 41 -3.95 7.94 -10.50
C GLU A 41 -3.37 6.52 -10.38
N PRO A 42 -3.62 5.81 -9.27
CA PRO A 42 -3.18 4.42 -9.13
C PRO A 42 -3.97 3.51 -10.07
N GLY A 43 -3.26 2.73 -10.89
CA GLY A 43 -3.87 1.68 -11.71
C GLY A 43 -4.30 0.47 -10.88
N THR A 44 -5.17 -0.39 -11.44
CA THR A 44 -5.65 -1.61 -10.78
C THR A 44 -4.54 -2.57 -10.37
N ALA A 45 -3.47 -2.67 -11.18
CA ALA A 45 -2.32 -3.52 -10.88
C ALA A 45 -1.61 -3.13 -9.57
N ILE A 46 -1.38 -1.83 -9.33
CA ILE A 46 -0.73 -1.40 -8.08
C ILE A 46 -1.66 -1.56 -6.88
N LEU A 47 -2.97 -1.38 -7.05
CA LEU A 47 -3.94 -1.61 -5.96
C LEU A 47 -3.93 -3.09 -5.52
N GLN A 48 -3.80 -4.03 -6.47
CA GLN A 48 -3.69 -5.46 -6.16
C GLN A 48 -2.39 -5.78 -5.40
N GLU A 49 -1.25 -5.22 -5.83
CA GLU A 49 0.02 -5.43 -5.13
C GLU A 49 0.02 -4.80 -3.72
N LEU A 50 -0.59 -3.62 -3.55
CA LEU A 50 -0.78 -3.00 -2.24
C LEU A 50 -1.70 -3.82 -1.34
N GLN A 51 -2.75 -4.44 -1.89
CA GLN A 51 -3.59 -5.38 -1.14
C GLN A 51 -2.78 -6.58 -0.62
N ARG A 52 -1.94 -7.18 -1.47
CA ARG A 52 -1.03 -8.27 -1.08
C ARG A 52 -0.04 -7.84 0.00
N TYR A 53 0.44 -6.60 -0.06
CA TYR A 53 1.26 -6.01 1.00
C TYR A 53 0.48 -5.86 2.31
N ILE A 54 -0.74 -5.33 2.26
CA ILE A 54 -1.62 -5.21 3.44
C ILE A 54 -1.83 -6.57 4.10
N ASP A 55 -2.11 -7.59 3.29
CA ASP A 55 -2.29 -8.97 3.74
C ASP A 55 -1.00 -9.65 4.23
N GLY A 56 0.15 -8.99 4.10
CA GLY A 56 1.46 -9.48 4.55
C GLY A 56 2.07 -10.54 3.65
N GLN A 57 1.55 -10.71 2.43
CA GLN A 57 2.04 -11.69 1.46
C GLN A 57 3.32 -11.24 0.77
N VAL A 58 3.54 -9.93 0.68
CA VAL A 58 4.72 -9.31 0.08
C VAL A 58 5.17 -8.12 0.93
N SER A 59 6.47 -7.82 0.94
CA SER A 59 7.00 -6.60 1.54
C SER A 59 7.04 -5.46 0.51
N LEU A 60 7.03 -4.20 0.97
CA LEU A 60 7.18 -3.05 0.07
C LEU A 60 8.51 -3.09 -0.69
N GLN A 61 9.58 -3.60 -0.08
CA GLN A 61 10.89 -3.75 -0.71
C GLN A 61 10.84 -4.74 -1.88
N GLN A 62 10.08 -5.84 -1.74
CA GLN A 62 9.85 -6.79 -2.83
C GLN A 62 9.03 -6.17 -3.96
N LEU A 63 8.08 -5.29 -3.64
CA LEU A 63 7.32 -4.55 -4.64
C LEU A 63 8.19 -3.50 -5.36
N ALA A 64 9.04 -2.78 -4.63
CA ALA A 64 9.94 -1.75 -5.17
C ALA A 64 10.98 -2.32 -6.14
N GLY A 65 11.44 -3.55 -5.88
CA GLY A 65 12.41 -4.25 -6.70
C GLY A 65 11.84 -4.90 -7.96
N GLN A 66 10.54 -4.77 -8.24
CA GLN A 66 9.96 -5.23 -9.51
C GLN A 66 10.25 -4.20 -10.60
N ASP A 67 11.29 -4.46 -11.40
CA ASP A 67 11.76 -3.62 -12.52
C ASP A 67 10.68 -3.31 -13.58
N GLU A 68 9.58 -4.06 -13.62
CA GLU A 68 8.54 -3.97 -14.65
C GLU A 68 7.29 -3.17 -14.26
N LEU A 69 7.29 -2.51 -13.08
CA LEU A 69 6.10 -1.76 -12.67
C LEU A 69 5.93 -0.46 -13.49
N PRO A 70 4.72 -0.19 -14.02
CA PRO A 70 4.43 1.07 -14.69
C PRO A 70 4.79 2.28 -13.82
N ARG A 71 5.30 3.38 -14.41
CA ARG A 71 5.72 4.58 -13.65
C ARG A 71 4.70 5.09 -12.60
N PRO A 72 3.37 5.07 -12.87
CA PRO A 72 2.38 5.42 -11.86
C PRO A 72 2.46 4.55 -10.60
N SER A 73 2.69 3.25 -10.78
CA SER A 73 2.83 2.27 -9.71
C SER A 73 4.10 2.48 -8.90
N ALA A 74 5.22 2.82 -9.57
CA ALA A 74 6.48 3.13 -8.90
C ALA A 74 6.36 4.31 -7.94
N ARG A 75 5.69 5.41 -8.34
CA ARG A 75 5.49 6.60 -7.49
C ARG A 75 4.70 6.31 -6.22
N VAL A 76 3.68 5.45 -6.32
CA VAL A 76 2.88 5.04 -5.16
C VAL A 76 3.73 4.21 -4.20
N LEU A 77 4.55 3.29 -4.71
CA LEU A 77 5.44 2.46 -3.89
C LEU A 77 6.52 3.27 -3.21
N GLU A 78 7.18 4.18 -3.93
CA GLU A 78 8.21 5.08 -3.38
C GLU A 78 7.66 5.87 -2.19
N ALA A 79 6.47 6.48 -2.33
CA ALA A 79 5.83 7.18 -1.24
C ALA A 79 5.50 6.24 -0.06
N THR A 80 4.95 5.07 -0.36
CA THR A 80 4.60 4.08 0.68
C THR A 80 5.82 3.63 1.48
N LEU A 81 6.96 3.39 0.80
CA LEU A 81 8.25 3.05 1.42
C LEU A 81 8.77 4.17 2.32
N GLN A 82 8.81 5.40 1.81
CA GLN A 82 9.29 6.55 2.57
C GLN A 82 8.50 6.72 3.88
N ARG A 83 7.18 6.46 3.85
CA ARG A 83 6.34 6.52 5.05
C ARG A 83 6.62 5.37 6.02
N GLU A 84 6.87 4.16 5.52
CA GLU A 84 7.23 3.01 6.35
C GLU A 84 8.55 3.26 7.08
N GLU A 85 9.58 3.72 6.37
CA GLU A 85 10.89 4.02 6.96
C GLU A 85 10.81 5.09 8.07
N PHE A 86 9.94 6.09 7.90
CA PHE A 86 9.76 7.17 8.87
C PHE A 86 8.97 6.75 10.13
N THR A 87 8.24 5.63 10.08
CA THR A 87 7.35 5.16 11.15
C THR A 87 7.79 3.82 11.75
N ARG A 88 9.01 3.38 11.41
CA ARG A 88 9.67 2.20 11.95
C ARG A 88 10.43 2.56 13.22
#